data_AF-A0A957KMS7-F1
#
_entry.id   AF-A0A957KMS7-F1
#
_cell.length_a   1.000
_cell.length_b   1.000
_cell.length_c   1.000
_cell.angle_alpha   90.00
_cell.angle_beta   90.00
_cell.angle_gamma   90.00
#
_symmetry.space_group_name_H-M   'P 1'
#
loop_
_entity.id
_entity.type
_entity.pdbx_description
1 polymer ?
#
loop_
_entity_poly.entity_id
_entity_poly.type
_entity_poly.pdbx_seq_one_letter_code
_entity_poly.pdbx_strand_id
1 'polypeptide(L)'
;IEMEQPFTVGELAGSFDTSEPRFQLAVAVAEYAELLKRSPYAWEGSLADLSAEVQRIDGAITAQEGAGDEDVAELAQLIWLADSLQD
;
A
#
# COMPACT_ATOMS: atom_id res chain seq x y z
N ILE A 1 34.10 16.20 -13.48
CA ILE A 1 34.31 15.52 -12.18
C ILE A 1 32.98 14.89 -11.86
N GLU A 2 32.90 13.57 -11.97
CA GLU A 2 31.73 12.78 -11.57
C GLU A 2 31.90 12.51 -10.07
N MET A 3 30.98 13.00 -9.24
CA MET A 3 31.00 12.72 -7.81
C MET A 3 30.17 11.47 -7.58
N GLU A 4 30.82 10.33 -7.36
CA GLU A 4 30.16 9.19 -6.73
C GLU A 4 29.82 9.59 -5.30
N GLN A 5 28.56 9.98 -5.05
CA GLN A 5 28.07 10.13 -3.69
C GLN A 5 27.81 8.74 -3.11
N PRO A 6 28.48 8.36 -2.00
CA PRO A 6 28.17 7.11 -1.33
C PRO A 6 26.79 7.21 -0.68
N PHE A 7 25.84 6.43 -1.18
CA PHE A 7 24.51 6.26 -0.57
C PHE A 7 24.68 5.46 0.74
N THR A 8 24.19 6.00 1.85
CA THR A 8 24.28 5.37 3.16
C THR A 8 23.03 4.54 3.47
N VAL A 9 23.19 3.46 4.24
CA VAL A 9 22.04 2.62 4.68
C VAL A 9 21.02 3.44 5.49
N GLY A 10 21.45 4.52 6.15
CA GLY A 10 20.56 5.45 6.85
C GLY A 10 19.68 6.28 5.90
N GLU A 11 20.12 6.54 4.66
CA GLU A 11 19.28 7.16 3.62
C GLU A 11 18.29 6.16 2.99
N LEU A 12 18.52 4.85 3.18
CA LEU A 12 17.58 3.78 2.82
C LEU A 12 16.53 3.52 3.91
N ALA A 13 16.73 4.05 5.13
CA ALA A 13 15.85 3.88 6.29
C ALA A 13 14.62 4.81 6.25
N GLY A 14 14.06 5.04 5.06
CA GLY A 14 12.75 5.67 4.92
C GLY A 14 11.67 4.74 5.47
N SER A 15 10.73 5.30 6.22
CA SER A 15 9.56 4.53 6.65
C SER A 15 8.69 4.23 5.42
N PHE A 16 8.04 3.06 5.39
CA PHE A 16 7.24 2.62 4.23
C PHE A 16 6.16 3.65 3.85
N ASP A 17 5.55 4.29 4.82
CA ASP A 17 4.56 5.37 4.63
C ASP A 17 5.11 6.61 3.89
N THR A 18 6.44 6.79 3.87
CA THR A 18 7.13 7.86 3.14
C THR A 18 7.59 7.46 1.73
N SER A 19 7.36 6.20 1.32
CA SER A 19 7.70 5.74 -0.03
C SER A 19 6.74 6.29 -1.10
N GLU A 20 7.01 6.05 -2.38
CA GLU A 20 6.18 6.56 -3.46
C GLU A 20 4.75 5.97 -3.39
N PRO A 21 3.67 6.78 -3.49
CA PRO A 21 2.30 6.29 -3.26
C PRO A 21 1.85 5.12 -4.15
N ARG A 22 2.26 5.05 -5.42
CA ARG A 22 1.95 3.89 -6.29
C ARG A 22 2.74 2.65 -5.92
N PHE A 23 3.95 2.80 -5.37
CA PHE A 23 4.65 1.68 -4.75
C PHE A 23 3.88 1.15 -3.52
N GLN A 24 3.36 2.04 -2.68
CA GLN A 24 2.52 1.64 -1.54
C GLN A 24 1.26 0.90 -1.99
N LEU A 25 0.60 1.39 -3.05
CA LEU A 25 -0.55 0.71 -3.67
C LEU A 25 -0.21 -0.70 -4.14
N ALA A 26 0.91 -0.89 -4.84
CA ALA A 26 1.34 -2.21 -5.32
C ALA A 26 1.57 -3.20 -4.16
N VAL A 27 2.12 -2.72 -3.04
CA VAL A 27 2.28 -3.52 -1.82
C VAL A 27 0.93 -3.85 -1.19
N ALA A 28 0.00 -2.90 -1.13
CA ALA A 28 -1.36 -3.15 -0.62
C ALA A 28 -2.12 -4.19 -1.45
N VAL A 29 -1.96 -4.19 -2.78
CA VAL A 29 -2.53 -5.23 -3.67
C VAL A 29 -1.91 -6.60 -3.37
N ALA A 30 -0.60 -6.66 -3.15
CA ALA A 30 0.08 -7.91 -2.79
C ALA A 30 -0.42 -8.43 -1.44
N GLU A 31 -0.51 -7.56 -0.44
CA GLU A 31 -1.01 -7.88 0.90
C GLU A 31 -2.44 -8.41 0.87
N TYR A 32 -3.33 -7.76 0.10
CA TYR A 32 -4.68 -8.24 -0.13
C TYR A 32 -4.70 -9.70 -0.61
N ALA A 33 -3.86 -10.02 -1.61
CA ALA A 33 -3.78 -11.37 -2.14
C ALA A 33 -3.25 -12.38 -1.11
N GLU A 34 -2.32 -11.98 -0.24
CA GLU A 34 -1.79 -12.84 0.82
C GLU A 34 -2.80 -13.08 1.94
N LEU A 35 -3.56 -12.05 2.34
CA LEU A 35 -4.67 -12.16 3.30
C LEU A 35 -5.75 -13.11 2.81
N LEU A 36 -6.16 -13.00 1.54
CA LEU A 36 -7.13 -13.93 0.93
C LEU A 36 -6.64 -15.38 0.92
N LYS A 37 -5.33 -15.59 0.69
CA LYS A 37 -4.72 -16.93 0.71
C LYS A 37 -4.51 -17.48 2.12
N ARG A 38 -4.72 -16.66 3.17
CA ARG A 38 -4.29 -16.96 4.56
C ARG A 38 -2.81 -17.36 4.61
N SER A 39 -2.01 -16.64 3.84
CA SER A 39 -0.59 -16.91 3.67
C SER A 39 0.18 -16.55 4.92
N PRO A 40 1.22 -17.33 5.31
CA PRO A 40 2.14 -16.91 6.37
C PRO A 40 3.02 -15.71 5.97
N TYR A 41 2.95 -15.28 4.70
CA TYR A 41 3.64 -14.11 4.18
C TYR A 41 2.75 -12.86 4.11
N ALA A 42 1.48 -12.96 4.53
CA ALA A 42 0.70 -11.76 4.81
C ALA A 42 1.41 -10.98 5.92
N TRP A 43 1.59 -9.68 5.70
CA TRP A 43 2.03 -8.79 6.77
C TRP A 43 1.01 -8.91 7.92
N GLU A 44 1.48 -8.88 9.17
CA GLU A 44 0.58 -8.93 10.32
C GLU A 44 -0.51 -7.86 10.19
N GLY A 45 -1.78 -8.28 10.13
CA GLY A 45 -2.92 -7.38 9.92
C GLY A 45 -4.21 -8.11 9.54
N SER A 46 -5.28 -7.34 9.40
CA SER A 46 -6.61 -7.78 8.96
C SER A 46 -7.04 -7.05 7.68
N LEU A 47 -8.13 -7.51 7.03
CA LEU A 47 -8.73 -6.77 5.92
C LEU A 47 -9.20 -5.36 6.34
N ALA A 48 -9.60 -5.18 7.60
CA ALA A 48 -9.95 -3.88 8.15
C ALA A 48 -8.73 -2.94 8.24
N ASP A 49 -7.57 -3.47 8.67
CA ASP A 49 -6.32 -2.69 8.71
C ASP A 49 -5.88 -2.29 7.29
N LEU A 50 -5.98 -3.23 6.34
CA LEU A 50 -5.65 -2.97 4.94
C LEU A 50 -6.61 -1.95 4.31
N SER A 51 -7.90 -1.96 4.68
CA SER A 51 -8.88 -0.97 4.23
C SER A 51 -8.52 0.45 4.68
N ALA A 52 -8.10 0.61 5.94
CA ALA A 52 -7.64 1.90 6.46
C ALA A 52 -6.35 2.37 5.75
N GLU A 53 -5.45 1.45 5.44
CA GLU A 53 -4.22 1.76 4.71
C GLU A 53 -4.49 2.19 3.26
N VAL A 54 -5.40 1.51 2.55
CA VAL A 54 -5.79 1.88 1.20
C VAL A 54 -6.44 3.28 1.16
N GLN A 55 -7.23 3.66 2.18
CA GLN A 55 -7.77 5.02 2.28
C GLN A 55 -6.67 6.07 2.47
N ARG A 56 -5.61 5.76 3.21
CA ARG A 56 -4.45 6.65 3.37
C ARG A 56 -3.70 6.81 2.04
N ILE A 57 -3.51 5.71 1.31
CA ILE A 57 -2.85 5.69 0.00
C ILE A 57 -3.66 6.50 -1.02
N ASP A 58 -4.99 6.37 -1.04
CA ASP A 58 -5.89 7.17 -1.90
C ASP A 58 -5.70 8.68 -1.68
N GLY A 59 -5.64 9.11 -0.42
CA GLY A 59 -5.36 10.50 -0.07
C GLY A 59 -3.98 10.97 -0.56
N ALA A 60 -2.96 10.12 -0.48
CA ALA A 60 -1.62 10.44 -0.95
C ALA A 60 -1.53 10.54 -2.48
N ILE A 61 -2.14 9.60 -3.21
CA ILE A 61 -2.21 9.63 -4.67
C ILE A 61 -3.01 10.84 -5.14
N THR A 62 -4.17 11.10 -4.54
CA THR A 62 -4.98 12.29 -4.86
C THR A 62 -4.22 13.58 -4.65
N ALA A 63 -3.46 13.69 -3.55
CA ALA A 63 -2.64 14.88 -3.27
C ALA A 63 -1.49 15.06 -4.28
N GLN A 64 -0.89 13.96 -4.75
CA GLN A 64 0.22 13.98 -5.71
C GLN A 64 -0.24 14.21 -7.16
N GLU A 65 -1.35 13.59 -7.56
CA GLU A 65 -1.80 13.52 -8.96
C GLU A 65 -2.96 14.48 -9.27
N GLY A 66 -3.61 15.02 -8.25
CA GLY A 66 -4.68 16.02 -8.38
C GLY A 66 -6.05 15.45 -8.69
N ALA A 67 -6.20 14.13 -8.73
CA ALA A 67 -7.47 13.41 -8.90
C ALA A 67 -7.43 12.07 -8.17
N GLY A 68 -8.61 11.53 -7.84
CA GLY A 68 -8.72 10.17 -7.32
C GLY A 68 -8.33 9.13 -8.38
N ASP A 69 -7.98 7.94 -7.91
CA ASP A 69 -7.45 6.85 -8.73
C ASP A 69 -8.43 5.67 -8.77
N GLU A 70 -8.73 5.19 -9.99
CA GLU A 70 -9.70 4.12 -10.22
C GLU A 70 -9.22 2.77 -9.66
N ASP A 71 -7.92 2.47 -9.75
CA ASP A 71 -7.34 1.21 -9.27
C ASP A 71 -7.40 1.16 -7.74
N VAL A 72 -7.20 2.31 -7.08
CA VAL A 72 -7.35 2.43 -5.62
C VAL A 72 -8.81 2.23 -5.20
N ALA A 73 -9.75 2.83 -5.94
CA ALA A 73 -11.18 2.69 -5.69
C ALA A 73 -11.67 1.24 -5.91
N GLU A 74 -11.14 0.54 -6.91
CA GLU A 74 -11.42 -0.88 -7.14
C GLU A 74 -10.88 -1.74 -5.99
N LEU A 75 -9.62 -1.54 -5.58
CA LEU A 75 -9.03 -2.28 -4.48
C LEU A 75 -9.81 -2.10 -3.17
N ALA A 76 -10.23 -0.86 -2.86
CA ALA A 76 -11.03 -0.57 -1.67
C ALA A 76 -12.37 -1.35 -1.67
N GLN A 77 -13.04 -1.44 -2.83
CA GLN A 77 -14.28 -2.21 -2.97
C GLN A 77 -14.04 -3.72 -2.82
N LEU A 78 -12.95 -4.24 -3.38
CA LEU A 78 -12.59 -5.65 -3.25
C LEU A 78 -12.30 -6.05 -1.80
N ILE A 79 -11.55 -5.21 -1.07
CA ILE A 79 -11.28 -5.42 0.35
C ILE A 79 -12.57 -5.41 1.16
N TRP A 80 -13.44 -4.41 0.95
CA TRP A 80 -14.73 -4.34 1.63
C TRP A 80 -15.59 -5.58 1.38
N LEU A 81 -15.67 -6.02 0.12
CA LEU A 81 -16.42 -7.22 -0.24
C LEU A 81 -15.84 -8.45 0.45
N ALA A 82 -14.52 -8.63 0.41
CA ALA A 82 -13.86 -9.76 1.04
C ALA A 82 -14.12 -9.80 2.56
N ASP A 83 -14.05 -8.64 3.23
CA ASP A 83 -14.30 -8.51 4.66
C ASP A 83 -15.74 -8.87 5.02
N SER A 84 -16.72 -8.38 4.23
CA SER A 84 -18.15 -8.69 4.40
C SER A 84 -18.52 -10.17 4.22
N LEU A 85 -17.65 -10.95 3.58
CA LEU A 85 -17.84 -12.39 3.34
C LEU A 85 -17.15 -13.27 4.40
N GLN A 86 -16.43 -12.67 5.37
CA GLN A 86 -15.81 -13.42 6.47
C GLN A 86 -16.77 -13.67 7.65
N ASP A 87 -17.94 -13.02 7.65
CA ASP A 87 -19.06 -13.25 8.57
C ASP A 87 -19.92 -14.47 8.17
#